data_AF-A0A2S0UIW8-F1
#
_entry.id   AF-A0A2S0UIW8-F1
#
_cell.length_a   1.000
_cell.length_b   1.000
_cell.length_c   1.000
_cell.angle_alpha   90.00
_cell.angle_beta   90.00
_cell.angle_gamma   90.00
#
_symmetry.space_group_name_H-M   'P 1'
#
loop_
_entity.id
_entity.type
_entity.pdbx_description
1 polymer ?
#
loop_
_entity_poly.entity_id
_entity_poly.type
_entity_poly.pdbx_seq_one_letter_code
_entity_poly.pdbx_strand_id
1 'polypeptide(L)'
;MLRWVLVFWVFAFPVVAQEAVTQALAALPEAQAKRLRADPDRFAAGALRLIYGSGAAGGISRAEAEAAERIDLAERRARALGPFLQSDLDNDGVVGRDEVLLRAASLGVDARARLLLGFAAADADGDGSVSAVELRGMAEAAAVRRGGSRAAEYFAFDLDADGRLTVEEVEAVRGALAAGP
;
A
#
# COMPACT_ATOMS: atom_id res chain seq x y z
N MET A 1 54.10 9.50 23.65
CA MET A 1 53.31 8.39 23.08
C MET A 1 51.84 8.75 23.22
N LEU A 2 51.20 9.14 22.11
CA LEU A 2 49.86 9.74 22.09
C LEU A 2 48.78 8.67 22.33
N ARG A 3 47.93 8.95 23.31
CA ARG A 3 46.81 8.12 23.77
C ARG A 3 45.62 8.36 22.83
N TRP A 4 45.25 7.36 22.04
CA TRP A 4 44.04 7.39 21.22
C TRP A 4 42.81 7.29 22.12
N VAL A 5 42.05 8.38 22.25
CA VAL A 5 40.72 8.38 22.85
C VAL A 5 39.73 8.06 21.74
N LEU A 6 39.24 6.81 21.72
CA LEU A 6 38.06 6.43 20.96
C LEU A 6 36.85 7.16 21.56
N VAL A 7 36.40 8.21 20.87
CA VAL A 7 35.11 8.85 21.17
C VAL A 7 34.03 7.97 20.57
N PHE A 8 33.41 7.14 21.41
CA PHE A 8 32.13 6.51 21.10
C PHE A 8 31.07 7.62 21.04
N TRP A 9 30.66 7.98 19.84
CA TRP A 9 29.42 8.75 19.63
C TRP A 9 28.24 7.81 19.90
N VAL A 10 27.83 7.74 21.17
CA VAL A 10 26.51 7.23 21.52
C VAL A 10 25.52 8.30 21.08
N PHE A 11 24.79 8.04 20.00
CA PHE A 11 23.59 8.82 19.66
C PHE A 11 22.57 8.60 20.79
N ALA A 12 22.63 9.44 21.82
CA ALA A 12 21.68 9.44 22.91
C ALA A 12 20.34 9.96 22.38
N PHE A 13 19.49 9.04 21.93
CA PHE A 13 18.07 9.33 21.75
C PHE A 13 17.53 9.81 23.11
N PRO A 14 16.77 10.92 23.16
CA PRO A 14 16.24 11.42 24.42
C PRO A 14 15.34 10.34 25.04
N VAL A 15 15.54 10.05 26.33
CA VAL A 15 14.81 9.01 27.10
C VAL A 15 13.28 9.12 26.95
N VAL A 16 12.76 10.35 26.79
CA VAL A 16 11.34 10.65 26.53
C VAL A 16 10.84 10.00 25.23
N ALA A 17 11.67 9.97 24.17
CA ALA A 17 11.32 9.30 22.92
C ALA A 17 11.29 7.77 23.07
N GLN A 18 12.13 7.21 23.93
CA GLN A 18 12.15 5.77 24.22
C GLN A 18 10.86 5.32 24.94
N GLU A 19 10.40 6.11 25.92
CA GLU A 19 9.14 5.84 26.65
C GLU A 19 7.91 5.97 25.73
N ALA A 20 7.84 7.02 24.91
CA ALA A 20 6.76 7.22 23.96
C ALA A 20 6.64 6.06 22.96
N VAL A 21 7.77 5.61 22.39
CA VAL A 21 7.78 4.44 21.51
C VAL A 21 7.36 3.17 22.25
N THR A 22 7.81 2.97 23.49
CA THR A 22 7.44 1.79 24.28
C THR A 22 5.93 1.76 24.57
N GLN A 23 5.35 2.91 24.89
CA GLN A 23 3.92 3.06 25.12
C GLN A 23 3.11 2.83 23.83
N ALA A 24 3.56 3.40 22.71
CA ALA A 24 2.95 3.16 21.40
C ALA A 24 2.97 1.67 21.03
N LEU A 25 4.10 0.98 21.24
CA LEU A 25 4.23 -0.46 21.01
C LEU A 25 3.33 -1.31 21.92
N ALA A 26 3.08 -0.86 23.16
CA ALA A 26 2.19 -1.54 24.09
C ALA A 26 0.71 -1.35 23.76
N ALA A 27 0.34 -0.25 23.10
CA ALA A 27 -1.02 0.04 22.67
C ALA A 27 -1.44 -0.76 21.41
N LEU A 28 -0.48 -1.34 20.68
CA LEU A 28 -0.74 -2.12 19.48
C LEU A 28 -1.32 -3.50 19.79
N PRO A 29 -2.19 -4.03 18.90
CA PRO A 29 -2.50 -5.45 18.89
C PRO A 29 -1.23 -6.30 18.82
N GLU A 30 -1.15 -7.38 19.60
CA GLU A 30 0.04 -8.21 19.75
C GLU A 30 0.61 -8.71 18.41
N ALA A 31 -0.28 -9.08 17.47
CA ALA A 31 0.10 -9.51 16.13
C ALA A 31 0.83 -8.41 15.33
N GLN A 32 0.43 -7.14 15.49
CA GLN A 32 1.06 -6.02 14.82
C GLN A 32 2.41 -5.70 15.46
N ALA A 33 2.46 -5.65 16.80
CA ALA A 33 3.71 -5.43 17.54
C ALA A 33 4.76 -6.52 17.22
N LYS A 34 4.34 -7.79 17.10
CA LYS A 34 5.23 -8.89 16.71
C LYS A 34 5.77 -8.74 15.29
N ARG A 35 4.92 -8.37 14.33
CA ARG A 35 5.33 -8.16 12.92
C ARG A 35 6.28 -6.99 12.78
N LEU A 36 6.03 -5.92 13.50
CA LEU A 36 6.86 -4.74 13.53
C LEU A 36 8.25 -5.05 14.11
N ARG A 37 8.30 -5.75 15.25
CA ARG A 37 9.58 -6.20 15.84
C ARG A 37 10.34 -7.16 14.93
N ALA A 38 9.64 -7.98 14.15
CA ALA A 38 10.27 -8.93 13.24
C ALA A 38 10.96 -8.27 12.05
N ASP A 39 10.44 -7.11 11.59
CA ASP A 39 10.98 -6.40 10.43
C ASP A 39 10.74 -4.87 10.55
N PRO A 40 11.51 -4.18 11.41
CA PRO A 40 11.39 -2.73 11.61
C PRO A 40 11.71 -1.93 10.35
N ASP A 41 12.65 -2.41 9.54
CA ASP A 41 13.07 -1.74 8.31
C ASP A 41 11.98 -1.74 7.25
N ARG A 42 11.27 -2.87 7.07
CA ARG A 42 10.13 -2.93 6.14
C ARG A 42 9.00 -2.01 6.56
N PHE A 43 8.74 -1.90 7.86
CA PHE A 43 7.77 -0.94 8.38
C PHE A 43 8.18 0.49 8.03
N ALA A 44 9.42 0.86 8.37
CA ALA A 44 9.92 2.21 8.11
C ALA A 44 9.91 2.53 6.62
N ALA A 45 10.34 1.61 5.76
CA ALA A 45 10.29 1.78 4.31
C ALA A 45 8.84 1.98 3.80
N GLY A 46 7.87 1.32 4.41
CA GLY A 46 6.45 1.49 4.09
C GLY A 46 5.90 2.85 4.50
N ALA A 47 6.18 3.28 5.73
CA ALA A 47 5.77 4.59 6.25
C ALA A 47 6.45 5.74 5.50
N LEU A 48 7.76 5.65 5.26
CA LEU A 48 8.52 6.64 4.50
C LEU A 48 8.03 6.75 3.05
N ARG A 49 7.69 5.62 2.40
CA ARG A 49 7.08 5.68 1.06
C ARG A 49 5.77 6.46 1.07
N LEU A 50 4.95 6.28 2.10
CA LEU A 50 3.69 7.03 2.23
C LEU A 50 3.97 8.53 2.46
N ILE A 51 4.88 8.87 3.37
CA ILE A 51 5.25 10.26 3.70
C ILE A 51 5.85 10.96 2.47
N TYR A 52 6.82 10.36 1.79
CA TYR A 52 7.44 10.98 0.62
C TYR A 52 6.57 10.93 -0.64
N GLY A 53 5.65 9.96 -0.73
CA GLY A 53 4.76 9.82 -1.88
C GLY A 53 3.59 10.79 -1.86
N SER A 54 3.03 11.05 -0.67
CA SER A 54 1.74 11.75 -0.52
C SER A 54 1.69 12.76 0.63
N GLY A 55 2.76 12.85 1.43
CA GLY A 55 2.86 13.81 2.53
C GLY A 55 3.46 15.16 2.12
N ALA A 56 3.49 16.08 3.08
CA ALA A 56 4.04 17.43 2.94
C ALA A 56 4.90 17.78 4.16
N ALA A 57 5.95 18.59 3.94
CA ALA A 57 6.86 19.08 4.99
C ALA A 57 7.45 17.97 5.88
N GLY A 58 7.81 16.82 5.30
CA GLY A 58 8.44 15.72 6.04
C GLY A 58 7.48 14.86 6.89
N GLY A 59 6.16 15.06 6.73
CA GLY A 59 5.17 14.20 7.36
C GLY A 59 3.90 14.06 6.54
N ILE A 60 2.98 13.22 6.99
CA ILE A 60 1.68 13.04 6.35
C ILE A 60 0.57 13.08 7.39
N SER A 61 -0.48 13.85 7.13
CA SER A 61 -1.69 13.85 7.97
C SER A 61 -2.61 12.69 7.62
N ARG A 62 -3.51 12.34 8.54
CA ARG A 62 -4.55 11.31 8.30
C ARG A 62 -5.35 11.59 7.03
N ALA A 63 -5.75 12.85 6.82
CA ALA A 63 -6.51 13.26 5.64
C ALA A 63 -5.73 13.08 4.32
N GLU A 64 -4.43 13.40 4.31
CA GLU A 64 -3.57 13.20 3.15
C GLU A 64 -3.38 11.71 2.85
N ALA A 65 -3.22 10.88 3.89
CA ALA A 65 -3.09 9.43 3.73
C ALA A 65 -4.39 8.77 3.23
N GLU A 66 -5.55 9.19 3.74
CA GLU A 66 -6.86 8.75 3.25
C GLU A 66 -7.10 9.20 1.80
N ALA A 67 -6.67 10.40 1.43
CA ALA A 67 -6.72 10.87 0.04
C ALA A 67 -5.83 10.03 -0.86
N ALA A 68 -4.60 9.74 -0.43
CA ALA A 68 -3.68 8.87 -1.14
C ALA A 68 -4.29 7.48 -1.36
N GLU A 69 -4.90 6.88 -0.33
CA GLU A 69 -5.57 5.59 -0.45
C GLU A 69 -6.73 5.61 -1.45
N ARG A 70 -7.55 6.66 -1.46
CA ARG A 70 -8.65 6.80 -2.44
C ARG A 70 -8.12 6.87 -3.87
N ILE A 71 -7.03 7.61 -4.10
CA ILE A 71 -6.35 7.71 -5.40
C ILE A 71 -5.81 6.34 -5.80
N ASP A 72 -5.09 5.68 -4.90
CA ASP A 72 -4.53 4.34 -5.08
C ASP A 72 -5.59 3.31 -5.48
N LEU A 73 -6.73 3.31 -4.78
CA LEU A 73 -7.86 2.44 -5.09
C LEU A 73 -8.48 2.77 -6.45
N ALA A 74 -8.55 4.05 -6.82
CA ALA A 74 -9.03 4.46 -8.13
C ALA A 74 -8.08 4.00 -9.24
N GLU A 75 -6.77 4.14 -9.07
CA GLU A 75 -5.78 3.63 -10.02
C GLU A 75 -5.85 2.11 -10.17
N ARG A 76 -5.99 1.38 -9.06
CA ARG A 76 -6.11 -0.09 -9.10
C ARG A 76 -7.36 -0.52 -9.87
N ARG A 77 -8.49 0.16 -9.66
CA ARG A 77 -9.71 -0.05 -10.45
C ARG A 77 -9.48 0.22 -11.93
N ALA A 78 -8.90 1.36 -12.28
CA ALA A 78 -8.62 1.74 -13.67
C ALA A 78 -7.68 0.73 -14.36
N ARG A 79 -6.61 0.28 -13.69
CA ARG A 79 -5.71 -0.75 -14.22
C ARG A 79 -6.40 -2.09 -14.44
N ALA A 80 -7.35 -2.47 -13.58
CA ALA A 80 -8.13 -3.69 -13.74
C ALA A 80 -9.10 -3.60 -14.92
N LEU A 81 -9.71 -2.43 -15.14
CA LEU A 81 -10.64 -2.17 -16.24
C LEU A 81 -9.94 -2.04 -17.60
N GLY A 82 -8.70 -1.54 -17.62
CA GLY A 82 -7.97 -1.21 -18.85
C GLY A 82 -8.01 -2.30 -19.95
N PRO A 83 -7.71 -3.57 -19.67
CA PRO A 83 -7.77 -4.62 -20.69
C PRO A 83 -9.15 -4.81 -21.33
N PHE A 84 -10.23 -4.63 -20.55
CA PHE A 84 -11.61 -4.78 -20.99
C PHE A 84 -12.09 -3.59 -21.81
N LEU A 85 -11.81 -2.37 -21.35
CA LEU A 85 -12.10 -1.16 -22.11
C LEU A 85 -11.38 -1.12 -23.46
N GLN A 86 -10.23 -1.78 -23.57
CA GLN A 86 -9.52 -1.92 -24.84
C GLN A 86 -10.00 -3.13 -25.66
N SER A 87 -10.85 -3.99 -25.10
CA SER A 87 -11.52 -5.12 -25.77
C SER A 87 -12.89 -4.75 -26.29
N ASP A 88 -13.54 -3.72 -25.74
CA ASP A 88 -14.76 -3.10 -26.27
C ASP A 88 -14.41 -2.39 -27.59
N LEU A 89 -14.56 -3.11 -28.71
CA LEU A 89 -14.10 -2.68 -30.03
C LEU A 89 -15.11 -1.76 -30.73
N ASP A 90 -16.39 -1.94 -30.44
CA ASP A 90 -17.46 -1.08 -30.95
C ASP A 90 -17.87 0.03 -29.98
N ASN A 91 -17.32 0.03 -28.76
CA ASN A 91 -17.50 1.05 -27.73
C ASN A 91 -18.97 1.18 -27.30
N ASP A 92 -19.66 0.05 -27.15
CA ASP A 92 -21.03 -0.02 -26.64
C ASP A 92 -21.12 -0.15 -25.11
N GLY A 93 -19.99 -0.37 -24.44
CA GLY A 93 -19.88 -0.51 -22.99
C GLY A 93 -20.13 -1.93 -22.46
N VAL A 94 -20.29 -2.91 -23.33
CA VAL A 94 -20.41 -4.34 -23.03
C VAL A 94 -19.29 -5.08 -23.75
N VAL A 95 -18.49 -5.85 -23.02
CA VAL A 95 -17.38 -6.58 -23.64
C VAL A 95 -17.86 -7.98 -24.02
N GLY A 96 -18.01 -8.24 -25.31
CA GLY A 96 -18.42 -9.54 -25.85
C GLY A 96 -17.28 -10.53 -25.97
N ARG A 97 -17.59 -11.84 -25.95
CA ARG A 97 -16.61 -12.91 -26.17
C ARG A 97 -15.84 -12.75 -27.48
N ASP A 98 -16.53 -12.38 -28.57
CA ASP A 98 -15.90 -12.26 -29.89
C ASP A 98 -14.87 -11.14 -29.93
N GLU A 99 -15.17 -10.01 -29.29
CA GLU A 99 -14.23 -8.87 -29.22
C GLU A 99 -13.00 -9.20 -28.39
N VAL A 100 -13.19 -9.89 -27.26
CA VAL A 100 -12.09 -10.38 -26.43
C VAL A 100 -11.22 -11.35 -27.20
N LEU A 101 -11.80 -12.28 -27.96
CA LEU A 101 -11.04 -13.23 -28.78
C LEU A 101 -10.27 -12.53 -29.89
N LEU A 102 -10.88 -11.56 -30.58
CA LEU A 102 -10.22 -10.74 -31.60
C LEU A 102 -9.03 -9.98 -31.02
N ARG A 103 -9.21 -9.34 -29.86
CA ARG A 103 -8.12 -8.67 -29.17
C ARG A 103 -7.04 -9.66 -28.74
N ALA A 104 -7.42 -10.78 -28.14
CA ALA A 104 -6.49 -11.75 -27.60
C ALA A 104 -5.59 -12.38 -28.68
N ALA A 105 -6.08 -12.46 -29.93
CA ALA A 105 -5.29 -12.88 -31.08
C ALA A 105 -4.13 -11.94 -31.43
N SER A 106 -4.22 -10.66 -31.06
CA SER A 106 -3.14 -9.67 -31.27
C SER A 106 -2.11 -9.62 -30.13
N LEU A 107 -2.37 -10.32 -29.02
CA LEU A 107 -1.54 -10.28 -27.81
C LEU A 107 -0.53 -11.43 -27.76
N GLY A 108 0.60 -11.18 -27.10
CA GLY A 108 1.53 -12.26 -26.70
C GLY A 108 0.89 -13.23 -25.70
N VAL A 109 1.46 -14.43 -25.58
CA VAL A 109 0.89 -15.57 -24.82
C VAL A 109 0.44 -15.20 -23.40
N ASP A 110 1.29 -14.51 -22.63
CA ASP A 110 0.97 -14.15 -21.23
C ASP A 110 -0.14 -13.10 -21.12
N ALA A 111 -0.17 -12.14 -22.04
CA ALA A 111 -1.19 -11.09 -22.05
C ALA A 111 -2.53 -11.66 -22.52
N ARG A 112 -2.51 -12.53 -23.54
CA ARG A 112 -3.65 -13.31 -23.99
C ARG A 112 -4.24 -14.16 -22.86
N ALA A 113 -3.41 -14.95 -22.16
CA ALA A 113 -3.88 -15.79 -21.06
C ALA A 113 -4.51 -14.96 -19.93
N ARG A 114 -3.87 -13.84 -19.55
CA ARG A 114 -4.40 -12.93 -18.53
C ARG A 114 -5.74 -12.30 -18.94
N LEU A 115 -5.90 -11.91 -20.20
CA LEU A 115 -7.15 -11.36 -20.72
C LEU A 115 -8.28 -12.39 -20.67
N LEU A 116 -8.04 -13.61 -21.19
CA LEU A 116 -9.06 -14.66 -21.24
C LEU A 116 -9.47 -15.16 -19.84
N LEU A 117 -8.50 -15.32 -18.93
CA LEU A 117 -8.79 -15.66 -17.54
C LEU A 117 -9.51 -14.53 -16.81
N GLY A 118 -9.14 -13.27 -17.09
CA GLY A 118 -9.82 -12.10 -16.56
C GLY A 118 -11.28 -12.07 -17.01
N PHE A 119 -11.54 -12.29 -18.30
CA PHE A 119 -12.88 -12.32 -18.88
C PHE A 119 -13.76 -13.39 -18.23
N ALA A 120 -13.27 -14.62 -18.16
CA ALA A 120 -14.00 -15.71 -17.52
C ALA A 120 -14.28 -15.48 -16.02
N ALA A 121 -13.47 -14.64 -15.35
CA ALA A 121 -13.69 -14.26 -13.96
C ALA A 121 -14.61 -13.04 -13.80
N ALA A 122 -14.83 -12.27 -14.86
CA ALA A 122 -15.66 -11.08 -14.86
C ALA A 122 -17.11 -11.39 -15.29
N ASP A 123 -17.29 -12.29 -16.26
CA ASP A 123 -18.58 -12.86 -16.71
C ASP A 123 -19.17 -13.73 -15.58
N ALA A 124 -19.89 -13.09 -14.66
CA ALA A 124 -20.31 -13.68 -13.41
C ALA A 124 -21.63 -14.43 -13.55
N ASP A 125 -22.49 -14.00 -14.46
CA ASP A 125 -23.76 -14.68 -14.77
C ASP A 125 -23.64 -15.71 -15.91
N GLY A 126 -22.52 -15.71 -16.64
CA GLY A 126 -22.21 -16.71 -17.66
C GLY A 126 -22.93 -16.46 -18.98
N ASP A 127 -23.40 -15.24 -19.25
CA ASP A 127 -24.12 -14.89 -20.47
C ASP A 127 -23.20 -14.76 -21.70
N GLY A 128 -21.88 -14.80 -21.48
CA GLY A 128 -20.87 -14.75 -22.53
C GLY A 128 -20.45 -13.32 -22.92
N SER A 129 -20.87 -12.33 -22.15
CA SER A 129 -20.45 -10.93 -22.22
C SER A 129 -20.04 -10.45 -20.82
N VAL A 130 -19.44 -9.26 -20.74
CA VAL A 130 -19.15 -8.62 -19.46
C VAL A 130 -19.76 -7.23 -19.46
N SER A 131 -20.78 -7.07 -18.63
CA SER A 131 -21.52 -5.83 -18.45
C SER A 131 -20.75 -4.79 -17.61
N ALA A 132 -21.20 -3.54 -17.64
CA ALA A 132 -20.65 -2.48 -16.80
C ALA A 132 -20.74 -2.80 -15.28
N VAL A 133 -21.78 -3.51 -14.84
CA VAL A 133 -21.97 -3.92 -13.44
C VAL A 133 -20.91 -4.95 -13.03
N GLU A 134 -20.66 -5.92 -13.89
CA GLU A 134 -19.64 -6.96 -13.67
C GLU A 134 -18.22 -6.39 -13.71
N LEU A 135 -17.94 -5.51 -14.68
CA LEU A 135 -16.67 -4.77 -14.75
C LEU A 135 -16.43 -3.98 -13.46
N ARG A 136 -17.45 -3.31 -12.94
CA ARG A 136 -17.38 -2.60 -11.67
C ARG A 136 -17.07 -3.54 -10.50
N GLY A 137 -17.81 -4.64 -10.37
CA GLY A 137 -17.61 -5.62 -9.29
C GLY A 137 -16.22 -6.25 -9.33
N MET A 138 -15.76 -6.63 -10.53
CA MET A 138 -14.41 -7.14 -10.75
C MET A 138 -13.34 -6.11 -10.36
N ALA A 139 -13.50 -4.85 -10.77
CA ALA A 139 -12.55 -3.78 -10.47
C ALA A 139 -12.47 -3.46 -8.96
N GLU A 140 -13.62 -3.45 -8.27
CA GLU A 140 -13.68 -3.29 -6.81
C GLU A 140 -12.96 -4.44 -6.10
N ALA A 141 -13.24 -5.69 -6.51
CA ALA A 141 -12.58 -6.86 -5.94
C ALA A 141 -11.06 -6.87 -6.22
N ALA A 142 -10.63 -6.44 -7.41
CA ALA A 142 -9.22 -6.32 -7.76
C ALA A 142 -8.49 -5.25 -6.94
N ALA A 143 -9.17 -4.13 -6.65
CA ALA A 143 -8.61 -3.05 -5.86
C ALA A 143 -8.38 -3.43 -4.38
N VAL A 144 -9.26 -4.26 -3.81
CA VAL A 144 -9.17 -4.73 -2.42
C VAL A 144 -8.18 -5.89 -2.26
N ARG A 145 -8.16 -6.87 -3.20
CA ARG A 145 -7.29 -8.06 -3.11
C ARG A 145 -5.79 -7.75 -3.05
N ARG A 146 -5.35 -6.61 -3.60
CA ARG A 146 -3.93 -6.21 -3.62
C ARG A 146 -3.49 -5.42 -2.39
N GLY A 147 -4.31 -5.39 -1.34
CA GLY A 147 -4.03 -4.73 -0.07
C GLY A 147 -4.57 -3.31 -0.06
N GLY A 148 -5.51 -3.03 0.85
CA GLY A 148 -5.84 -1.67 1.25
C GLY A 148 -4.59 -0.98 1.83
N SER A 149 -4.57 0.34 1.82
CA SER A 149 -3.44 1.06 2.38
C SER A 149 -3.40 0.77 3.88
N ARG A 150 -2.21 0.43 4.40
CA ARG A 150 -1.99 0.29 5.84
C ARG A 150 -1.73 1.65 6.49
N ALA A 151 -2.19 2.75 5.87
CA ALA A 151 -1.99 4.10 6.38
C ALA A 151 -2.39 4.20 7.85
N ALA A 152 -3.58 3.69 8.19
CA ALA A 152 -4.07 3.66 9.57
C ALA A 152 -3.14 2.91 10.55
N GLU A 153 -2.45 1.85 10.10
CA GLU A 153 -1.47 1.12 10.92
C GLU A 153 -0.24 2.00 11.22
N TYR A 154 0.18 2.86 10.28
CA TYR A 154 1.32 3.75 10.48
C TYR A 154 1.01 4.90 11.46
N PHE A 155 -0.24 5.36 11.53
CA PHE A 155 -0.65 6.40 12.49
C PHE A 155 -0.76 5.93 13.95
N ALA A 156 -0.50 4.65 14.25
CA ALA A 156 -0.27 4.22 15.62
C ALA A 156 1.10 4.69 16.17
N PHE A 157 1.93 5.28 15.32
CA PHE A 157 3.28 5.77 15.62
C PHE A 157 3.40 7.29 15.46
N ASP A 158 2.26 7.97 15.41
CA ASP A 158 2.12 9.40 15.71
C ASP A 158 2.31 9.54 17.23
N LEU A 159 3.56 9.78 17.63
CA LEU A 159 4.04 9.67 19.01
C LEU A 159 3.63 10.88 19.86
N ASP A 160 3.53 12.06 19.24
CA ASP A 160 3.09 13.27 19.91
C ASP A 160 1.58 13.53 19.77
N ALA A 161 0.88 12.68 19.02
CA ALA A 161 -0.56 12.72 18.78
C ALA A 161 -1.03 14.02 18.12
N ASP A 162 -0.18 14.67 17.31
CA ASP A 162 -0.51 15.88 16.57
C ASP A 162 -1.38 15.61 15.32
N GLY A 163 -1.62 14.34 15.00
CA GLY A 163 -2.43 13.90 13.86
C GLY A 163 -1.64 13.76 12.57
N ARG A 164 -0.31 13.91 12.62
CA ARG A 164 0.63 13.70 11.53
C ARG A 164 1.56 12.55 11.89
N LEU A 165 2.06 11.87 10.86
CA LEU A 165 3.16 10.94 10.99
C LEU A 165 4.37 11.54 10.28
N THR A 166 5.44 11.75 11.01
CA THR A 166 6.67 12.40 10.54
C THR A 166 7.78 11.38 10.26
N VAL A 167 8.79 11.79 9.48
CA VAL A 167 10.00 10.98 9.26
C VAL A 167 10.70 10.71 10.59
N GLU A 168 10.78 11.73 11.45
CA GLU A 168 11.44 11.66 12.75
C GLU A 168 10.82 10.59 13.66
N GLU A 169 9.49 10.48 13.69
CA GLU A 169 8.79 9.46 14.48
C GLU A 169 9.01 8.06 13.92
N VAL A 170 8.97 7.90 12.60
CA VAL A 170 9.24 6.61 11.94
C VAL A 170 10.66 6.14 12.24
N GLU A 171 11.62 7.05 12.20
CA GLU A 171 13.03 6.80 12.51
C GLU A 171 13.25 6.50 13.99
N ALA A 172 12.55 7.19 14.90
CA ALA A 172 12.57 6.91 16.33
C ALA A 172 12.08 5.48 16.64
N VAL A 173 10.96 5.07 16.01
CA VAL A 173 10.42 3.71 16.16
C VAL A 173 11.40 2.68 15.60
N ARG A 174 11.96 2.91 14.40
CA ARG A 174 12.95 2.01 13.79
C ARG A 174 14.18 1.83 14.69
N GLY A 175 14.73 2.93 15.20
CA GLY A 175 15.90 2.93 16.08
C GLY A 175 15.64 2.19 17.39
N ALA A 176 14.50 2.45 18.04
CA ALA A 176 14.14 1.79 19.29
C ALA A 176 13.95 0.26 19.12
N LEU A 177 13.40 -0.16 17.99
CA LEU A 177 13.22 -1.59 17.69
C LEU A 177 14.53 -2.29 17.32
N ALA A 178 15.46 -1.58 16.65
CA ALA A 178 16.78 -2.09 16.31
C ALA A 178 17.71 -2.21 17.53
N ALA A 179 17.52 -1.37 18.55
CA ALA A 179 18.29 -1.41 19.79
C ALA A 179 18.01 -2.64 20.67
N GLY A 180 16.86 -3.30 20.48
CA GLY A 180 16.39 -4.40 21.34
C GLY A 180 16.14 -3.97 22.80
N PRO A 181 15.44 -4.78 23.61
CA PRO A 181 15.52 -4.65 25.07
C PRO A 181 16.91 -5.03 25.59
#